data_AF-A0A7S2BNW5-F1
#
_entry.id   AF-A0A7S2BNW5-F1
#
_cell.length_a   1.000
_cell.length_b   1.000
_cell.length_c   1.000
_cell.angle_alpha   90.00
_cell.angle_beta   90.00
_cell.angle_gamma   90.00
#
_symmetry.space_group_name_H-M   'P 1'
#
loop_
_entity.id
_entity.type
_entity.pdbx_description
1 polymer ?
#
loop_
_entity_poly.entity_id
_entity_poly.type
_entity_poly.pdbx_seq_one_letter_code
_entity_poly.pdbx_strand_id
1 'polypeptide(L)'
;DYSKGQPTAPLVKDTYGSERRKAKTLNFSIAYGKTPHGLAKDWGVTREEAQALLDAWYADRPEVKQWQQRVIEEAKRTGNTRTLMGRYRKLPEINSRDRGKQGHSARAAINTPIQGGAADVVMVAMVKINESPLLKKLGYKLLLQIHDEVILEGPEEHVEEALNEVRSCMEHPWSDDGVGLGELRVTLDVDAKYEKTWYKAK
;
A
#
# COMPACT_ATOMS: atom_id res chain seq x y z
N ASP A 1 0.08 -17.06 -9.23
CA ASP A 1 -1.18 -16.82 -8.52
C ASP A 1 -2.23 -17.74 -9.14
N TYR A 2 -3.23 -18.19 -8.39
CA TYR A 2 -4.33 -19.04 -8.85
C TYR A 2 -5.35 -18.29 -9.72
N SER A 3 -5.23 -16.96 -9.83
CA SER A 3 -6.03 -16.10 -10.73
C SER A 3 -5.97 -16.50 -12.21
N LYS A 4 -5.02 -17.34 -12.63
CA LYS A 4 -4.90 -17.86 -14.00
C LYS A 4 -5.17 -19.37 -14.11
N GLY A 5 -5.84 -19.97 -13.12
CA GLY A 5 -6.14 -21.40 -13.06
C GLY A 5 -5.19 -22.20 -12.15
N GLN A 6 -5.32 -23.53 -12.20
CA GLN A 6 -4.50 -24.43 -11.39
C GLN A 6 -3.05 -24.44 -11.93
N PRO A 7 -2.05 -24.10 -11.09
CA PRO A 7 -0.66 -24.09 -11.51
C PRO A 7 -0.17 -25.52 -11.73
N THR A 8 0.60 -25.71 -12.80
CA THR A 8 1.19 -27.01 -13.20
C THR A 8 2.32 -27.48 -12.28
N ALA A 9 2.78 -26.63 -11.36
CA ALA A 9 3.75 -26.93 -10.33
C ALA A 9 3.36 -26.23 -9.01
N PRO A 10 3.79 -26.74 -7.84
CA PRO A 10 3.56 -26.09 -6.56
C PRO A 10 4.11 -24.65 -6.59
N LEU A 11 3.29 -23.67 -6.20
CA LEU A 11 3.76 -22.29 -6.17
C LEU A 11 4.78 -22.13 -5.05
N VAL A 12 5.74 -21.21 -5.22
CA VAL A 12 6.73 -20.87 -4.18
C VAL A 12 6.06 -20.56 -2.84
N LYS A 13 4.86 -19.96 -2.86
CA LYS A 13 4.10 -19.66 -1.64
C LYS A 13 3.57 -20.91 -0.91
N ASP A 14 3.37 -22.00 -1.63
CA ASP A 14 2.85 -23.26 -1.11
C ASP A 14 3.99 -24.13 -0.57
N THR A 15 5.17 -24.08 -1.21
CA THR A 15 6.38 -24.81 -0.79
C THR A 15 7.20 -24.08 0.28
N TYR A 16 7.24 -22.74 0.26
CA TYR A 16 8.07 -21.89 1.12
C TYR A 16 7.24 -20.86 1.89
N GLY A 17 6.11 -21.30 2.45
CA GLY A 17 5.15 -20.41 3.12
C GLY A 17 5.76 -19.63 4.29
N SER A 18 6.68 -20.24 5.03
CA SER A 18 7.40 -19.61 6.16
C SER A 18 8.35 -18.52 5.67
N GLU A 19 9.18 -18.83 4.68
CA GLU A 19 10.15 -17.92 4.07
C GLU A 19 9.43 -16.76 3.39
N ARG A 20 8.32 -17.03 2.69
CA ARG A 20 7.48 -15.99 2.10
C ARG A 20 6.91 -15.07 3.16
N ARG A 21 6.46 -15.60 4.31
CA ARG A 21 5.97 -14.77 5.42
C ARG A 21 7.09 -13.90 5.99
N LYS A 22 8.29 -14.46 6.20
CA LYS A 22 9.46 -13.70 6.65
C LYS A 22 9.86 -12.62 5.66
N ALA A 23 9.98 -12.95 4.37
CA ALA A 23 10.29 -12.00 3.31
C ALA A 23 9.24 -10.89 3.19
N LYS A 24 7.95 -11.24 3.29
CA LYS A 24 6.86 -10.25 3.34
C LYS A 24 7.03 -9.30 4.51
N THR A 25 7.22 -9.83 5.72
CA THR A 25 7.45 -9.04 6.93
C THR A 25 8.68 -8.15 6.77
N LEU A 26 9.76 -8.65 6.18
CA LEU A 26 10.99 -7.90 5.93
C LEU A 26 10.72 -6.72 4.98
N ASN A 27 10.14 -6.97 3.81
CA ASN A 27 9.87 -5.94 2.81
C ASN A 27 9.00 -4.81 3.36
N PHE A 28 7.92 -5.14 4.08
CA PHE A 28 7.09 -4.11 4.72
C PHE A 28 7.84 -3.42 5.87
N SER A 29 8.53 -4.18 6.71
CA SER A 29 9.27 -3.62 7.84
C SER A 29 10.33 -2.61 7.41
N ILE A 30 11.13 -2.94 6.39
CA ILE A 30 12.22 -2.09 5.93
C ILE A 30 11.70 -0.86 5.21
N ALA A 31 10.66 -1.00 4.37
CA ALA A 31 10.02 0.13 3.71
C ALA A 31 9.56 1.21 4.72
N TYR A 32 9.11 0.80 5.91
CA TYR A 32 8.67 1.68 7.00
C TYR A 32 9.77 2.05 8.02
N GLY A 33 11.05 1.82 7.69
CA GLY A 33 12.18 2.27 8.50
C GLY A 33 12.41 1.50 9.79
N LYS A 34 12.14 0.18 9.79
CA LYS A 34 12.45 -0.68 10.94
C LYS A 34 13.94 -0.76 11.21
N THR A 35 14.30 -0.83 12.49
CA THR A 35 15.68 -0.89 12.95
C THR A 35 16.15 -2.34 13.15
N PRO A 36 17.47 -2.60 13.15
CA PRO A 36 18.03 -3.91 13.46
C PRO A 36 17.53 -4.47 14.78
N HIS A 37 17.35 -3.61 15.79
CA HIS A 37 16.80 -4.01 17.10
C HIS A 37 15.37 -4.55 16.99
N GLY A 38 14.49 -3.86 16.25
CA GLY A 38 13.11 -4.31 16.04
C GLY A 38 13.05 -5.59 15.21
N LEU A 39 13.94 -5.74 14.23
CA LEU A 39 14.01 -6.95 13.41
C LEU A 39 14.52 -8.16 14.20
N ALA A 40 15.58 -7.99 14.99
CA ALA A 40 16.13 -9.03 15.86
C ALA A 40 15.07 -9.57 16.84
N LYS A 41 14.30 -8.68 17.47
CA LYS A 41 13.24 -9.06 18.40
C LYS A 41 12.13 -9.87 17.73
N ASP A 42 11.64 -9.42 16.58
CA ASP A 42 10.51 -10.08 15.92
C ASP A 42 10.88 -11.45 15.35
N TRP A 43 12.15 -11.67 15.03
CA TRP A 43 12.62 -12.89 14.36
C TRP A 43 13.40 -13.83 15.28
N GLY A 44 13.67 -13.42 16.52
CA GLY A 44 14.43 -14.21 17.48
C GLY A 44 15.88 -14.45 17.06
N VAL A 45 16.49 -13.50 16.34
CA VAL A 45 17.88 -13.56 15.86
C VAL A 45 18.77 -12.56 16.60
N THR A 46 20.08 -12.71 16.48
CA THR A 46 21.02 -11.75 17.03
C THR A 46 20.91 -10.38 16.34
N ARG A 47 21.41 -9.34 17.00
CA ARG A 47 21.42 -7.99 16.42
C ARG A 47 22.32 -7.93 15.19
N GLU A 48 23.42 -8.67 15.22
CA GLU A 48 24.42 -8.77 14.16
C GLU A 48 23.83 -9.43 12.92
N GLU A 49 23.09 -10.54 13.08
CA GLU A 49 22.38 -11.20 11.97
C GLU A 49 21.29 -10.29 11.38
N ALA A 50 20.52 -9.61 12.22
CA ALA A 50 19.50 -8.66 11.76
C ALA A 50 20.12 -7.47 11.00
N GLN A 51 21.27 -6.97 11.44
CA GLN A 51 22.01 -5.91 10.78
C GLN A 51 22.55 -6.37 9.42
N ALA A 52 23.19 -7.54 9.36
CA ALA A 52 23.70 -8.11 8.11
C ALA A 52 22.58 -8.31 7.07
N LEU A 53 21.41 -8.78 7.51
CA LEU A 53 20.24 -8.93 6.65
C LEU A 53 19.71 -7.59 6.12
N LEU A 54 19.64 -6.57 6.98
CA LEU A 54 19.25 -5.22 6.59
C LEU A 54 20.23 -4.62 5.57
N ASP A 55 21.53 -4.79 5.80
CA ASP A 55 22.56 -4.28 4.91
C ASP A 55 22.52 -4.96 3.56
N ALA A 56 22.35 -6.29 3.52
CA ALA A 56 22.15 -7.03 2.28
C ALA A 56 20.91 -6.56 1.50
N TRP A 57 19.79 -6.32 2.20
CA TRP A 57 18.56 -5.82 1.57
C TRP A 57 18.73 -4.41 1.00
N TYR A 58 19.37 -3.50 1.73
CA TYR A 58 19.63 -2.14 1.23
C TYR A 58 20.71 -2.10 0.13
N ALA A 59 21.62 -3.08 0.10
CA ALA A 59 22.56 -3.24 -1.00
C ALA A 59 21.86 -3.68 -2.29
N ASP A 60 20.84 -4.54 -2.20
CA ASP A 60 19.97 -4.91 -3.32
C ASP A 60 19.05 -3.76 -3.75
N ARG A 61 18.50 -3.00 -2.79
CA ARG A 61 17.53 -1.91 -3.00
C ARG A 61 18.04 -0.54 -2.52
N PRO A 62 19.15 -0.02 -3.07
CA PRO A 62 19.74 1.24 -2.62
C PRO A 62 18.80 2.44 -2.79
N GLU A 63 17.92 2.40 -3.80
CA GLU A 63 16.94 3.45 -4.09
C GLU A 63 15.98 3.71 -2.92
N VAL A 64 15.64 2.68 -2.14
CA VAL A 64 14.75 2.81 -0.98
C VAL A 64 15.43 3.61 0.12
N LYS A 65 16.68 3.28 0.43
CA LYS A 65 17.47 4.00 1.45
C LYS A 65 17.67 5.46 1.05
N GLN A 66 17.99 5.71 -0.22
CA GLN A 66 18.14 7.05 -0.75
C GLN A 66 16.84 7.85 -0.65
N TRP A 67 15.70 7.24 -1.00
CA TRP A 67 14.40 7.88 -0.88
C TRP A 67 14.05 8.20 0.58
N GLN A 68 14.23 7.25 1.51
CA GLN A 68 13.99 7.47 2.94
C GLN A 68 14.83 8.62 3.49
N GLN A 69 16.11 8.69 3.12
CA GLN A 69 17.00 9.77 3.53
C GLN A 69 16.52 11.13 3.01
N ARG A 70 16.18 11.23 1.72
CA ARG A 70 15.63 12.46 1.12
C ARG A 70 14.37 12.92 1.82
N VAL A 71 13.43 12.02 2.11
CA VAL A 71 12.17 12.35 2.80
C VAL A 71 12.43 12.84 4.23
N ILE A 72 13.38 12.25 4.95
CA ILE A 72 13.76 12.71 6.29
C ILE A 72 14.41 14.10 6.24
N GLU A 73 15.29 14.35 5.26
CA GLU A 73 15.94 15.65 5.08
C GLU A 73 14.94 16.75 4.72
N GLU A 74 14.02 16.47 3.80
CA GLU A 74 12.88 17.32 3.46
C GLU A 74 12.05 17.65 4.72
N ALA A 75 11.75 16.63 5.53
CA ALA A 75 10.98 16.81 6.75
C ALA A 75 11.72 17.63 7.80
N LYS A 76 13.04 17.48 7.94
CA LYS A 76 13.86 18.32 8.83
C LYS A 76 13.87 19.77 8.40
N ARG A 77 13.93 20.02 7.09
CA ARG A 77 13.94 21.36 6.49
C ARG A 77 12.59 22.07 6.61
N THR A 78 11.50 21.35 6.37
CA THR A 78 10.15 21.94 6.26
C THR A 78 9.30 21.79 7.52
N GLY A 79 9.68 20.89 8.43
CA GLY A 79 8.89 20.51 9.60
C GLY A 79 7.64 19.67 9.27
N ASN A 80 7.52 19.16 8.05
CA ASN A 80 6.36 18.37 7.60
C ASN A 80 6.72 17.32 6.54
N THR A 81 5.81 16.38 6.30
CA THR A 81 5.86 15.39 5.21
C THR A 81 4.52 15.40 4.46
N ARG A 82 4.49 14.92 3.22
CA ARG A 82 3.31 14.98 2.34
C ARG A 82 3.00 13.63 1.70
N THR A 83 1.72 13.37 1.48
CA THR A 83 1.23 12.24 0.68
C THR A 83 1.36 12.55 -0.82
N LEU A 84 1.02 11.56 -1.66
CA LEU A 84 1.08 11.69 -3.12
C LEU A 84 0.22 12.86 -3.62
N MET A 85 -0.98 13.05 -3.07
CA MET A 85 -1.88 14.16 -3.41
C MET A 85 -1.65 15.43 -2.56
N GLY A 86 -0.52 15.53 -1.86
CA GLY A 86 -0.09 16.76 -1.20
C GLY A 86 -0.67 17.02 0.20
N ARG A 87 -1.52 16.12 0.74
CA ARG A 87 -1.97 16.17 2.14
C ARG A 87 -0.76 16.08 3.06
N TYR A 88 -0.65 17.01 4.01
CA TYR A 88 0.56 17.14 4.81
C TYR A 88 0.35 16.72 6.27
N ARG A 89 1.42 16.24 6.89
CA ARG A 89 1.52 15.95 8.33
C ARG A 89 2.63 16.79 8.94
N LYS A 90 2.31 17.57 9.97
CA LYS A 90 3.31 18.31 10.77
C LYS A 90 4.13 17.35 11.62
N LEU A 91 5.43 17.60 11.71
CA LEU A 91 6.40 16.79 12.45
C LEU A 91 7.21 17.71 13.39
N PRO A 92 6.62 18.26 14.46
CA PRO A 92 7.29 19.24 15.32
C PRO A 92 8.58 18.70 15.95
N GLU A 93 8.65 17.39 16.21
CA GLU A 93 9.79 16.74 16.86
C GLU A 93 10.88 16.26 15.89
N ILE A 94 10.79 16.55 14.58
CA ILE A 94 11.77 16.08 13.59
C ILE A 94 13.19 16.61 13.83
N ASN A 95 13.29 17.78 14.47
CA ASN A 95 14.54 18.43 14.87
C ASN A 95 14.78 18.35 16.39
N SER A 96 14.04 17.50 17.11
CA SER A 96 14.19 17.33 18.55
C SER A 96 15.60 16.84 18.91
N ARG A 97 16.14 17.34 20.03
CA ARG A 97 17.41 16.84 20.60
C ARG A 97 17.23 15.44 21.22
N ASP A 98 16.00 15.10 21.60
CA ASP A 98 15.62 13.77 22.04
C ASP A 98 15.64 12.81 20.84
N ARG A 99 16.58 11.86 20.86
CA ARG A 99 16.77 10.88 19.78
C ARG A 99 15.56 9.96 19.60
N GLY A 100 14.81 9.68 20.66
CA GLY A 100 13.59 8.87 20.59
C GLY A 100 12.48 9.61 19.84
N LYS A 101 12.24 10.88 20.19
CA LYS A 101 11.25 11.74 19.52
C LYS A 101 11.64 12.01 18.06
N GLN A 102 12.90 12.37 17.82
CA GLN A 102 13.44 12.54 16.48
C GLN A 102 13.24 11.27 15.63
N GLY A 103 13.60 10.10 16.17
CA GLY A 103 13.46 8.83 15.48
C GLY A 103 12.01 8.48 15.17
N HIS A 104 11.08 8.78 16.09
CA HIS A 104 9.65 8.61 15.85
C HIS A 104 9.16 9.52 14.71
N SER A 105 9.54 10.80 14.72
CA SER A 105 9.19 11.73 13.63
C SER A 105 9.81 11.34 12.30
N ALA A 106 11.03 10.82 12.28
CA ALA A 106 11.67 10.32 11.06
C ALA A 106 10.91 9.12 10.46
N ARG A 107 10.47 8.17 11.30
CA ARG A 107 9.60 7.06 10.84
C ARG A 107 8.25 7.56 10.34
N ALA A 108 7.65 8.53 11.04
CA ALA A 108 6.42 9.17 10.59
C ALA A 108 6.60 9.89 9.23
N ALA A 109 7.75 10.53 9.02
CA ALA A 109 8.10 11.18 7.76
C ALA A 109 8.09 10.21 6.58
N ILE A 110 8.64 9.00 6.77
CA ILE A 110 8.67 7.91 5.79
C ILE A 110 7.28 7.28 5.59
N ASN A 111 6.56 7.01 6.68
CA ASN A 111 5.32 6.23 6.62
C ASN A 111 4.15 7.03 6.01
N THR A 112 4.10 8.34 6.24
CA THR A 112 2.99 9.18 5.76
C THR A 112 2.86 9.19 4.24
N PRO A 113 3.92 9.40 3.44
CA PRO A 113 3.83 9.30 1.99
C PRO A 113 3.32 7.94 1.51
N ILE A 114 3.75 6.84 2.15
CA ILE A 114 3.39 5.47 1.73
C ILE A 114 1.93 5.16 2.07
N GLN A 115 1.57 5.20 3.36
CA GLN A 115 0.21 4.84 3.81
C GLN A 115 -0.81 5.89 3.40
N GLY A 116 -0.45 7.17 3.52
CA GLY A 116 -1.29 8.26 3.11
C GLY A 116 -1.48 8.29 1.59
N GLY A 117 -0.43 7.99 0.82
CA GLY A 117 -0.54 7.84 -0.64
C GLY A 117 -1.45 6.68 -1.04
N ALA A 118 -1.35 5.51 -0.39
CA ALA A 118 -2.28 4.40 -0.63
C ALA A 118 -3.73 4.78 -0.30
N ALA A 119 -3.95 5.51 0.81
CA ALA A 119 -5.27 6.03 1.15
C ALA A 119 -5.78 7.03 0.11
N ASP A 120 -4.92 7.92 -0.38
CA ASP A 120 -5.26 8.87 -1.45
C ASP A 120 -5.73 8.09 -2.70
N VAL A 121 -5.05 7.02 -3.09
CA VAL A 121 -5.42 6.18 -4.23
C VAL A 121 -6.81 5.58 -4.09
N VAL A 122 -7.08 4.91 -2.97
CA VAL A 122 -8.37 4.26 -2.72
C VAL A 122 -9.49 5.31 -2.66
N MET A 123 -9.24 6.47 -2.07
CA MET A 123 -10.24 7.55 -1.99
C MET A 123 -10.63 8.06 -3.37
N VAL A 124 -9.67 8.23 -4.30
CA VAL A 124 -9.99 8.64 -5.67
C VAL A 124 -10.79 7.55 -6.38
N ALA A 125 -10.39 6.28 -6.24
CA ALA A 125 -11.14 5.17 -6.81
C ALA A 125 -12.58 5.10 -6.28
N MET A 126 -12.78 5.32 -4.97
CA MET A 126 -14.11 5.39 -4.36
C MET A 126 -14.96 6.54 -4.92
N VAL A 127 -14.37 7.71 -5.16
CA VAL A 127 -15.08 8.84 -5.80
C VAL A 127 -15.51 8.44 -7.21
N LYS A 128 -14.61 7.85 -8.02
CA LYS A 128 -14.94 7.38 -9.39
C LYS A 128 -16.05 6.34 -9.39
N ILE A 129 -15.97 5.35 -8.50
CA ILE A 129 -17.01 4.32 -8.32
C ILE A 129 -18.35 4.97 -7.98
N ASN A 130 -18.35 5.87 -7.00
CA ASN A 130 -19.58 6.56 -6.58
C ASN A 130 -20.14 7.51 -7.65
N GLU A 131 -19.29 8.05 -8.51
CA GLU A 131 -19.70 8.95 -9.59
C GLU A 131 -20.10 8.24 -10.88
N SER A 132 -19.65 6.99 -11.08
CA SER A 132 -19.88 6.19 -12.29
C SER A 132 -21.36 6.18 -12.71
N PRO A 133 -21.68 6.76 -13.89
CA PRO A 133 -23.03 6.72 -14.45
C PRO A 133 -23.49 5.29 -14.74
N LEU A 134 -22.56 4.40 -15.14
CA LEU A 134 -22.86 3.01 -15.42
C LEU A 134 -23.28 2.28 -14.15
N LEU A 135 -22.48 2.33 -13.08
CA LEU A 135 -22.84 1.68 -11.80
C LEU A 135 -24.18 2.17 -11.25
N LYS A 136 -24.45 3.48 -11.34
CA LYS A 136 -25.74 4.07 -10.96
C LYS A 136 -26.89 3.53 -11.79
N LYS A 137 -26.72 3.44 -13.12
CA LYS A 137 -27.73 2.89 -14.03
C LYS A 137 -28.01 1.42 -13.75
N LEU A 138 -26.96 0.65 -13.44
CA LEU A 138 -27.07 -0.78 -13.08
C LEU A 138 -27.62 -0.99 -11.66
N GLY A 139 -27.81 0.06 -10.85
CA GLY A 139 -28.35 -0.03 -9.50
C GLY A 139 -27.35 -0.44 -8.43
N TYR A 140 -26.04 -0.35 -8.71
CA TYR A 140 -24.98 -0.67 -7.75
C TYR A 140 -24.67 0.50 -6.82
N LYS A 141 -24.37 0.19 -5.56
CA LYS A 141 -24.02 1.16 -4.51
C LYS A 141 -22.78 0.71 -3.75
N LEU A 142 -21.88 1.65 -3.48
CA LEU A 142 -20.75 1.45 -2.59
C LEU A 142 -21.23 1.38 -1.12
N LEU A 143 -21.01 0.25 -0.46
CA LEU A 143 -21.45 0.00 0.91
C LEU A 143 -20.34 0.27 1.94
N LEU A 144 -19.15 -0.25 1.70
CA LEU A 144 -18.07 -0.26 2.68
C LEU A 144 -16.71 -0.20 1.98
N GLN A 145 -15.74 0.38 2.68
CA GLN A 145 -14.33 0.28 2.36
C GLN A 145 -13.56 -0.27 3.56
N ILE A 146 -12.63 -1.20 3.31
CA ILE A 146 -11.75 -1.80 4.30
C ILE A 146 -10.35 -1.81 3.72
N HIS A 147 -9.51 -0.86 4.16
CA HIS A 147 -8.15 -0.69 3.65
C HIS A 147 -8.09 -0.49 2.12
N ASP A 148 -7.71 -1.50 1.37
CA ASP A 148 -7.63 -1.53 -0.09
C ASP A 148 -8.84 -2.22 -0.75
N GLU A 149 -9.78 -2.72 0.05
CA GLU A 149 -10.99 -3.43 -0.39
C GLU A 149 -12.20 -2.47 -0.41
N VAL A 150 -12.99 -2.52 -1.49
CA VAL A 150 -14.29 -1.84 -1.60
C VAL A 150 -15.40 -2.88 -1.80
N ILE A 151 -16.54 -2.67 -1.16
CA ILE A 151 -17.68 -3.59 -1.19
C ILE A 151 -18.87 -2.84 -1.77
N LEU A 152 -19.42 -3.39 -2.85
CA LEU A 152 -20.62 -2.87 -3.50
C LEU A 152 -21.77 -3.88 -3.41
N GLU A 153 -22.99 -3.36 -3.47
CA GLU A 153 -24.23 -4.16 -3.56
C GLU A 153 -25.07 -3.68 -4.75
N GLY A 154 -25.67 -4.62 -5.48
CA GLY A 154 -26.50 -4.35 -6.64
C GLY A 154 -27.17 -5.60 -7.21
N PRO A 155 -27.98 -5.44 -8.28
CA PRO A 155 -28.69 -6.54 -8.94
C PRO A 155 -27.77 -7.59 -9.58
N GLU A 156 -28.10 -8.88 -9.42
CA GLU A 156 -27.30 -10.01 -9.94
C GLU A 156 -27.21 -10.04 -11.48
N GLU A 157 -28.20 -9.48 -12.17
CA GLU A 157 -28.35 -9.50 -13.63
C GLU A 157 -27.20 -8.79 -14.38
N HIS A 158 -26.53 -7.83 -13.73
CA HIS A 158 -25.52 -6.97 -14.36
C HIS A 158 -24.13 -7.08 -13.72
N VAL A 159 -23.84 -8.21 -13.08
CA VAL A 159 -22.64 -8.35 -12.24
C VAL A 159 -21.34 -8.24 -13.01
N GLU A 160 -21.25 -8.82 -14.20
CA GLU A 160 -20.05 -8.75 -15.03
C GLU A 160 -19.77 -7.32 -15.52
N GLU A 161 -20.80 -6.58 -15.90
CA GLU A 161 -20.68 -5.17 -16.31
C GLU A 161 -20.23 -4.31 -15.13
N ALA A 162 -20.83 -4.50 -13.96
CA ALA A 162 -20.47 -3.77 -12.74
C ALA A 162 -19.04 -4.10 -12.27
N LEU A 163 -18.63 -5.36 -12.32
CA LEU A 163 -17.27 -5.80 -11.95
C LEU A 163 -16.21 -5.15 -12.83
N ASN A 164 -16.43 -5.13 -14.15
CA ASN A 164 -15.49 -4.52 -15.08
C ASN A 164 -15.39 -3.00 -14.88
N GLU A 165 -16.50 -2.33 -14.60
CA GLU A 165 -16.52 -0.90 -14.31
C GLU A 165 -15.82 -0.57 -12.98
N VAL A 166 -16.05 -1.35 -11.93
CA VAL A 166 -15.34 -1.19 -10.63
C VAL A 166 -13.85 -1.42 -10.81
N ARG A 167 -13.47 -2.49 -11.52
CA ARG A 167 -12.07 -2.79 -11.84
C ARG A 167 -11.42 -1.60 -12.55
N SER A 168 -12.03 -1.10 -13.63
CA SER A 168 -11.53 0.07 -14.36
C SER A 168 -11.36 1.30 -13.46
N CYS A 169 -12.32 1.58 -12.58
CA CYS A 169 -12.23 2.70 -11.64
C CYS A 169 -11.05 2.58 -10.66
N MET A 170 -10.72 1.35 -10.24
CA MET A 170 -9.65 1.08 -9.27
C MET A 170 -8.27 0.90 -9.91
N GLU A 171 -8.18 0.32 -11.11
CA GLU A 171 -6.93 0.15 -11.87
C GLU A 171 -6.43 1.49 -12.42
N HIS A 172 -7.37 2.40 -12.73
CA HIS A 172 -7.10 3.73 -13.27
C HIS A 172 -7.70 4.82 -12.36
N PRO A 173 -7.21 4.99 -11.12
CA PRO A 173 -7.78 5.94 -10.17
C PRO A 173 -7.65 7.38 -10.69
N TRP A 174 -6.61 7.69 -11.47
CA TRP A 174 -6.51 8.90 -12.25
C TRP A 174 -5.92 8.56 -13.62
N SER A 175 -6.60 9.02 -14.67
CA SER A 175 -6.18 8.89 -16.07
C SER A 175 -6.10 10.25 -16.77
N ASP A 176 -6.78 11.26 -16.22
CA ASP A 176 -6.82 12.63 -16.73
C ASP A 176 -6.23 13.59 -15.68
N ASP A 177 -5.69 14.73 -16.13
CA ASP A 177 -4.98 15.76 -15.35
C ASP A 177 -5.76 16.35 -14.14
N GLY A 178 -6.98 15.88 -13.86
CA GLY A 178 -7.87 16.38 -12.82
C GLY A 178 -7.29 16.33 -11.40
N VAL A 179 -6.30 15.46 -11.14
CA VAL A 179 -5.57 15.43 -9.85
C VAL A 179 -4.12 15.89 -9.95
N GLY A 180 -3.65 16.27 -11.15
CA GLY A 180 -2.27 16.72 -11.40
C GLY A 180 -1.19 15.65 -11.15
N LEU A 181 -1.60 14.39 -11.01
CA LEU A 181 -0.71 13.24 -10.90
C LEU A 181 -0.71 12.55 -12.27
N GLY A 182 0.44 12.53 -12.94
CA GLY A 182 0.59 11.73 -14.15
C GLY A 182 0.42 10.24 -13.87
N GLU A 183 0.55 9.42 -14.91
CA GLU A 183 0.44 7.97 -14.78
C GLU A 183 1.40 7.39 -13.73
N LEU A 184 0.93 6.39 -12.99
CA LEU A 184 1.77 5.62 -12.09
C LEU A 184 2.82 4.85 -12.91
N ARG A 185 4.03 4.76 -12.38
CA ARG A 185 5.12 3.96 -13.00
C ARG A 185 4.87 2.45 -12.94
N VAL A 186 3.82 2.02 -12.25
CA VAL A 186 3.42 0.63 -12.05
C VAL A 186 1.92 0.53 -12.24
N THR A 187 1.45 -0.59 -12.76
CA THR A 187 0.02 -0.89 -12.84
C THR A 187 -0.54 -1.20 -11.46
N LEU A 188 -1.80 -0.85 -11.24
CA LEU A 188 -2.56 -1.27 -10.07
C LEU A 188 -3.45 -2.43 -10.50
N ASP A 189 -3.09 -3.65 -10.14
CA ASP A 189 -3.89 -4.83 -10.48
C ASP A 189 -5.02 -4.99 -9.43
N VAL A 190 -6.25 -5.24 -9.89
CA VAL A 190 -7.43 -5.33 -9.01
C VAL A 190 -8.08 -6.72 -9.12
N ASP A 191 -8.10 -7.44 -8.00
CA ASP A 191 -8.91 -8.65 -7.84
C ASP A 191 -10.36 -8.26 -7.53
N ALA A 192 -11.31 -8.83 -8.28
CA ALA A 192 -12.72 -8.51 -8.17
C ALA A 192 -13.55 -9.79 -8.24
N LYS A 193 -14.39 -10.00 -7.24
CA LYS A 193 -15.24 -11.18 -7.08
C LYS A 193 -16.66 -10.73 -6.73
N TYR A 194 -17.64 -11.57 -7.04
CA TYR A 194 -19.02 -11.36 -6.64
C TYR A 194 -19.57 -12.61 -5.96
N GLU A 195 -20.34 -12.41 -4.90
CA GLU A 195 -20.98 -13.49 -4.15
C GLU A 195 -22.22 -12.96 -3.42
N LYS A 196 -23.10 -13.86 -2.99
CA LYS A 196 -24.30 -13.48 -2.21
C LYS A 196 -23.99 -13.04 -0.78
N THR A 197 -22.77 -13.30 -0.32
CA THR A 197 -22.32 -12.93 1.02
C THR A 197 -20.86 -12.51 0.98
N TRP A 198 -20.50 -11.48 1.75
CA TRP A 198 -19.13 -11.00 1.82
C TRP A 198 -18.11 -12.07 2.25
N TYR A 199 -18.48 -12.98 3.17
CA TYR A 199 -17.62 -14.08 3.59
C TYR A 199 -17.18 -15.00 2.44
N LYS A 200 -18.05 -15.25 1.47
CA LYS A 200 -17.73 -16.07 0.29
C LYS A 200 -16.92 -15.30 -0.76
N ALA A 201 -17.06 -13.98 -0.80
CA ALA A 201 -16.31 -13.12 -1.71
C ALA A 201 -14.83 -12.96 -1.35
N LYS A 202 -14.41 -13.35 -0.14
CA LYS A 202 -13.03 -13.24 0.36
C LYS A 202 -12.06 -14.32 -0.17
#